data_AF-A0A538M7Z3-F1
#
_entry.id   AF-A0A538M7Z3-F1
#
_cell.length_a   1.000
_cell.length_b   1.000
_cell.length_c   1.000
_cell.angle_alpha   90.00
_cell.angle_beta   90.00
_cell.angle_gamma   90.00
#
_symmetry.space_group_name_H-M   'P 1'
#
loop_
_entity.id
_entity.type
_entity.pdbx_description
1 polymer ?
#
loop_
_entity_poly.entity_id
_entity_poly.type
_entity_poly.pdbx_seq_one_letter_code
_entity_poly.pdbx_strand_id
1 'polypeptide(L)'
;MHRKPLAAFAVSVTALALAGFALAHDGSPASVMPVSAAFTATVTHSHSRTCTGADGTYTLTKGWYNGTATSTDPRISGPLTLRAQTFYNATTKLGTVDGTFSVKTANGHTRGQFTAVDTDGTLSGFARGEARGARAHLVGNLTATFDPASGFDGQVGSGTSDDTAVFASGRCGGHGGPSGPSGPSGASGPSGATGPSGKHHGHGHKHRHGHKH
;
A
#
# COMPACT_ATOMS: atom_id res chain seq x y z
N MET A 1 25.17 33.66 -33.46
CA MET A 1 24.26 32.49 -33.44
C MET A 1 24.93 31.37 -32.66
N HIS A 2 24.64 31.27 -31.36
CA HIS A 2 25.25 30.29 -30.46
C HIS A 2 24.43 29.00 -30.42
N ARG A 3 25.05 27.88 -30.83
CA ARG A 3 24.51 26.53 -30.64
C ARG A 3 25.04 26.01 -29.31
N LYS A 4 24.16 25.83 -28.31
CA LYS A 4 24.48 25.18 -27.04
C LYS A 4 24.14 23.69 -27.17
N PRO A 5 25.06 22.75 -26.89
CA PRO A 5 24.72 21.34 -26.83
C PRO A 5 24.02 21.02 -25.50
N LEU A 6 22.87 20.36 -25.58
CA LEU A 6 22.15 19.79 -24.44
C LEU A 6 22.92 18.57 -23.94
N ALA A 7 23.43 18.65 -22.71
CA ALA A 7 23.96 17.51 -21.98
C ALA A 7 22.78 16.68 -21.45
N ALA A 8 22.62 15.46 -21.97
CA ALA A 8 21.67 14.48 -21.46
C ALA A 8 22.28 13.81 -20.22
N PHE A 9 21.66 14.02 -19.05
CA PHE A 9 21.97 13.27 -17.84
C PHE A 9 21.37 11.86 -17.97
N ALA A 10 22.23 10.87 -18.17
CA ALA A 10 21.88 9.46 -18.07
C ALA A 10 21.81 9.06 -16.59
N VAL A 11 20.61 8.80 -16.07
CA VAL A 11 20.44 8.18 -14.75
C VAL A 11 20.49 6.67 -14.94
N SER A 12 21.54 6.06 -14.39
CA SER A 12 21.79 4.63 -14.38
C SER A 12 20.88 3.94 -13.35
N VAL A 13 20.14 2.92 -13.79
CA VAL A 13 19.29 2.07 -12.93
C VAL A 13 19.99 0.74 -12.73
N THR A 14 20.53 0.53 -11.52
CA THR A 14 21.19 -0.72 -11.08
C THR A 14 20.99 -0.79 -9.56
N ALA A 15 20.50 -1.84 -8.90
CA ALA A 15 19.92 -3.14 -9.23
C ALA A 15 18.87 -3.41 -8.13
N LEU A 16 17.86 -4.25 -8.36
CA LEU A 16 17.01 -4.72 -7.25
C LEU A 16 16.67 -6.21 -7.36
N ALA A 17 17.01 -6.92 -6.30
CA ALA A 17 17.05 -8.38 -6.19
C ALA A 17 15.72 -9.04 -6.56
N LEU A 18 15.81 -10.14 -7.33
CA LEU A 18 14.71 -11.03 -7.64
C LEU A 18 14.37 -11.86 -6.40
N ALA A 19 13.14 -11.72 -5.89
CA ALA A 19 12.59 -12.66 -4.94
C ALA A 19 11.21 -13.13 -5.46
N GLY A 20 11.22 -14.27 -6.15
CA GLY A 20 10.01 -14.96 -6.56
C GLY A 20 9.41 -15.69 -5.36
N PHE A 21 8.13 -15.49 -5.09
CA PHE A 21 7.42 -16.31 -4.12
C PHE A 21 6.12 -16.86 -4.70
N ALA A 22 6.04 -18.17 -4.74
CA ALA A 22 4.79 -18.92 -4.79
C ALA A 22 4.16 -18.84 -3.40
N LEU A 23 2.97 -18.27 -3.29
CA LEU A 23 2.21 -18.22 -2.04
C LEU A 23 1.18 -19.34 -2.04
N ALA A 24 1.44 -20.39 -1.25
CA ALA A 24 0.46 -21.42 -0.93
C ALA A 24 -0.40 -21.00 0.27
N HIS A 25 -1.66 -21.46 0.27
CA HIS A 25 -2.74 -21.09 1.17
C HIS A 25 -2.47 -21.45 2.65
N ASP A 26 -2.94 -20.57 3.52
CA ASP A 26 -3.06 -20.66 4.99
C ASP A 26 -1.75 -20.58 5.82
N GLY A 27 -1.51 -19.40 6.41
CA GLY A 27 -0.52 -19.22 7.48
C GLY A 27 0.91 -18.89 7.05
N SER A 28 1.10 -18.11 5.98
CA SER A 28 2.44 -17.68 5.54
C SER A 28 3.21 -16.98 6.67
N PRO A 29 4.52 -17.28 6.85
CA PRO A 29 5.35 -16.64 7.86
C PRO A 29 5.40 -15.13 7.63
N ALA A 30 5.52 -14.37 8.73
CA ALA A 30 5.69 -12.93 8.65
C ALA A 30 6.88 -12.58 7.76
N SER A 31 6.68 -11.70 6.78
CA SER A 31 7.73 -11.24 5.87
C SER A 31 7.62 -9.73 5.69
N VAL A 32 8.78 -9.07 5.62
CA VAL A 32 8.91 -7.64 5.30
C VAL A 32 9.93 -7.54 4.18
N MET A 33 9.50 -7.05 3.02
CA MET A 33 10.35 -6.96 1.83
C MET A 33 10.42 -5.53 1.32
N PRO A 34 11.60 -5.03 0.95
CA PRO A 34 11.72 -3.72 0.33
C PRO A 34 11.00 -3.72 -1.02
N VAL A 35 10.38 -2.59 -1.34
CA VAL A 35 9.73 -2.33 -2.62
C VAL A 35 9.98 -0.88 -3.01
N SER A 36 10.03 -0.62 -4.31
CA SER A 36 10.03 0.72 -4.88
C SER A 36 9.18 0.75 -6.13
N ALA A 37 8.55 1.89 -6.40
CA ALA A 37 7.78 2.11 -7.62
C ALA A 37 7.90 3.56 -8.08
N ALA A 38 8.31 3.76 -9.32
CA ALA A 38 8.17 5.05 -9.98
C ALA A 38 6.73 5.21 -10.45
N PHE A 39 6.18 6.41 -10.43
CA PHE A 39 4.84 6.65 -10.94
C PHE A 39 4.72 8.01 -11.61
N THR A 40 3.89 8.05 -12.65
CA THR A 40 3.42 9.29 -13.27
C THR A 40 1.90 9.25 -13.34
N ALA A 41 1.26 10.41 -13.20
CA ALA A 41 -0.19 10.53 -13.35
C ALA A 41 -0.55 11.92 -13.85
N THR A 42 -1.43 12.00 -14.84
CA THR A 42 -1.89 13.26 -15.42
C THR A 42 -3.30 13.59 -14.98
N VAL A 43 -3.63 14.89 -14.91
CA VAL A 43 -4.97 15.33 -14.50
C VAL A 43 -6.01 14.86 -15.53
N THR A 44 -7.14 14.39 -15.02
CA THR A 44 -8.30 14.02 -15.85
C THR A 44 -9.49 14.94 -15.56
N HIS A 45 -9.65 15.30 -14.29
CA HIS A 45 -10.66 16.24 -13.84
C HIS A 45 -10.17 16.92 -12.58
N SER A 46 -10.40 18.23 -12.45
CA SER A 46 -10.06 18.97 -11.24
C SER A 46 -11.10 20.07 -10.97
N HIS A 47 -11.24 20.38 -9.69
CA HIS A 47 -12.05 21.50 -9.23
C HIS A 47 -11.26 22.26 -8.18
N SER A 48 -11.07 23.55 -8.41
CA SER A 48 -10.31 24.43 -7.54
C SER A 48 -11.16 25.60 -7.05
N ARG A 49 -10.91 26.00 -5.81
CA ARG A 49 -11.45 27.23 -5.22
C ARG A 49 -10.34 27.96 -4.49
N THR A 50 -10.50 29.28 -4.39
CA THR A 50 -9.57 30.12 -3.64
C THR A 50 -10.27 30.77 -2.45
N CYS A 51 -9.51 31.02 -1.40
CA CYS A 51 -9.94 31.86 -0.28
C CYS A 51 -8.74 32.64 0.28
N THR A 52 -9.02 33.72 0.98
CA THR A 52 -7.99 34.54 1.62
C THR A 52 -7.94 34.20 3.10
N GLY A 53 -6.74 33.89 3.60
CA GLY A 53 -6.47 33.69 5.02
C GLY A 53 -5.58 34.80 5.58
N ALA A 54 -5.21 34.67 6.85
CA ALA A 54 -4.40 35.68 7.55
C ALA A 54 -2.99 35.85 6.96
N ASP A 55 -2.46 34.79 6.34
CA ASP A 55 -1.10 34.63 5.87
C ASP A 55 -1.00 34.46 4.33
N GLY A 56 -2.06 34.79 3.59
CA GLY A 56 -2.03 34.82 2.14
C GLY A 56 -3.25 34.20 1.46
N THR A 57 -3.08 33.92 0.17
CA THR A 57 -4.12 33.29 -0.66
C THR A 57 -3.97 31.78 -0.61
N TYR A 58 -5.06 31.13 -0.25
CA TYR A 58 -5.18 29.69 -0.23
C TYR A 58 -5.89 29.19 -1.49
N THR A 59 -5.40 28.08 -2.01
CA THR A 59 -6.02 27.31 -3.08
C THR A 59 -6.35 25.92 -2.57
N LEU A 60 -7.63 25.56 -2.67
CA LEU A 60 -8.11 24.22 -2.39
C LEU A 60 -8.43 23.54 -3.71
N THR A 61 -7.72 22.46 -4.04
CA THR A 61 -7.96 21.72 -5.27
C THR A 61 -8.34 20.29 -4.95
N LYS A 62 -9.38 19.79 -5.62
CA LYS A 62 -9.71 18.36 -5.66
C LYS A 62 -9.49 17.87 -7.08
N GLY A 63 -8.58 16.92 -7.24
CA GLY A 63 -8.16 16.41 -8.54
C GLY A 63 -8.29 14.90 -8.66
N TRP A 64 -8.54 14.45 -9.88
CA TRP A 64 -8.53 13.06 -10.31
C TRP A 64 -7.44 12.90 -11.35
N TYR A 65 -6.59 11.89 -11.17
CA TYR A 65 -5.43 11.68 -12.03
C TYR A 65 -5.33 10.22 -12.44
N ASN A 66 -4.90 9.98 -13.67
CA ASN A 66 -4.65 8.65 -14.22
C ASN A 66 -3.22 8.56 -14.71
N GLY A 67 -2.59 7.39 -14.56
CA GLY A 67 -1.29 7.15 -15.14
C GLY A 67 -0.80 5.73 -14.87
N THR A 68 0.49 5.59 -14.57
CA THR A 68 1.15 4.29 -14.50
C THR A 68 2.12 4.26 -13.32
N ALA A 69 2.10 3.15 -12.58
CA ALA A 69 3.14 2.79 -11.62
C ALA A 69 4.04 1.72 -12.24
N THR A 70 5.35 1.94 -12.20
CA THR A 70 6.37 1.06 -12.74
C THR A 70 7.21 0.53 -11.59
N SER A 71 7.18 -0.78 -11.40
CA SER A 71 7.97 -1.49 -10.40
C SER A 71 8.40 -2.85 -10.93
N THR A 72 9.51 -3.37 -10.39
CA THR A 72 9.89 -4.78 -10.54
C THR A 72 8.99 -5.69 -9.71
N ASP A 73 8.34 -5.18 -8.67
CA ASP A 73 7.36 -5.94 -7.89
C ASP A 73 5.98 -5.88 -8.57
N PRO A 74 5.44 -7.03 -9.05
CA PRO A 74 4.17 -7.06 -9.77
C PRO A 74 2.97 -6.66 -8.90
N ARG A 75 3.12 -6.61 -7.57
CA ARG A 75 2.08 -6.18 -6.63
C ARG A 75 1.89 -4.67 -6.63
N ILE A 76 2.77 -3.87 -7.21
CA ILE A 76 2.60 -2.40 -7.29
C ILE A 76 2.92 -1.85 -8.69
N SER A 77 2.93 -2.73 -9.70
CA SER A 77 3.21 -2.38 -11.09
C SER A 77 1.93 -2.46 -11.93
N GLY A 78 1.61 -1.40 -12.68
CA GLY A 78 0.47 -1.33 -13.59
C GLY A 78 -0.25 0.03 -13.61
N PRO A 79 -1.42 0.11 -14.26
CA PRO A 79 -2.19 1.35 -14.35
C PRO A 79 -2.56 1.91 -12.98
N LEU A 80 -2.30 3.20 -12.79
CA LEU A 80 -2.50 3.94 -11.55
C LEU A 80 -3.68 4.91 -11.69
N THR A 81 -4.51 4.97 -10.65
CA THR A 81 -5.55 5.99 -10.47
C THR A 81 -5.33 6.68 -9.14
N LEU A 82 -5.39 8.02 -9.14
CA LEU A 82 -5.21 8.86 -7.97
C LEU A 82 -6.40 9.81 -7.81
N ARG A 83 -6.71 10.08 -6.55
CA ARG A 83 -7.58 11.18 -6.16
C ARG A 83 -6.85 11.95 -5.08
N ALA A 84 -6.68 13.25 -5.27
CA ALA A 84 -5.98 14.10 -4.32
C ALA A 84 -6.83 15.31 -3.96
N GLN A 85 -6.73 15.73 -2.71
CA GLN A 85 -7.23 16.99 -2.21
C GLN A 85 -6.03 17.78 -1.69
N THR A 86 -5.91 19.02 -2.14
CA THR A 86 -4.82 19.90 -1.77
C THR A 86 -5.33 21.10 -1.00
N PHE A 87 -4.49 21.58 -0.08
CA PHE A 87 -4.67 22.83 0.64
C PHE A 87 -3.33 23.55 0.59
N TYR A 88 -3.22 24.59 -0.24
CA TYR A 88 -1.95 25.23 -0.57
C TYR A 88 -2.01 26.74 -0.40
N ASN A 89 -1.07 27.33 0.33
CA ASN A 89 -0.89 28.77 0.45
C ASN A 89 0.10 29.24 -0.63
N ALA A 90 -0.42 29.98 -1.61
CA ALA A 90 0.35 30.46 -2.76
C ALA A 90 1.37 31.56 -2.40
N THR A 91 1.23 32.18 -1.23
CA THR A 91 2.13 33.20 -0.70
C THR A 91 3.32 32.57 -0.01
N THR A 92 3.10 31.61 0.90
CA THR A 92 4.18 30.94 1.66
C THR A 92 4.82 29.77 0.91
N LYS A 93 4.20 29.33 -0.19
CA LYS A 93 4.62 28.17 -0.99
C LYS A 93 4.56 26.84 -0.25
N LEU A 94 3.65 26.75 0.72
CA LEU A 94 3.47 25.56 1.55
C LEU A 94 2.06 25.03 1.43
N GLY A 95 1.93 23.72 1.46
CA GLY A 95 0.64 23.06 1.44
C GLY A 95 0.66 21.63 1.94
N THR A 96 -0.51 21.02 1.86
CA THR A 96 -0.72 19.59 2.15
C THR A 96 -1.47 18.95 1.00
N VAL A 97 -1.17 17.68 0.76
CA VAL A 97 -1.83 16.86 -0.23
C VAL A 97 -2.23 15.55 0.42
N ASP A 98 -3.52 15.30 0.51
CA ASP A 98 -4.09 14.04 0.97
C ASP A 98 -4.76 13.34 -0.20
N GLY A 99 -4.56 12.04 -0.32
CA GLY A 99 -5.14 11.32 -1.44
C GLY A 99 -5.29 9.83 -1.25
N THR A 100 -5.96 9.24 -2.23
CA THR A 100 -6.13 7.79 -2.34
C THR A 100 -5.58 7.32 -3.67
N PHE A 101 -4.97 6.14 -3.68
CA PHE A 101 -4.44 5.53 -4.88
C PHE A 101 -4.97 4.13 -5.08
N SER A 102 -5.04 3.71 -6.34
CA SER A 102 -5.29 2.33 -6.72
C SER A 102 -4.45 1.98 -7.95
N VAL A 103 -3.59 0.98 -7.79
CA VAL A 103 -2.83 0.35 -8.87
C VAL A 103 -3.55 -0.93 -9.27
N LYS A 104 -3.89 -1.05 -10.56
CA LYS A 104 -4.37 -2.31 -11.13
C LYS A 104 -3.16 -3.19 -11.43
N THR A 105 -3.09 -4.35 -10.79
CA THR A 105 -1.99 -5.30 -10.92
C THR A 105 -2.46 -6.53 -11.70
N ALA A 106 -1.53 -7.41 -12.09
CA ALA A 106 -1.87 -8.65 -12.79
C ALA A 106 -2.83 -9.54 -11.99
N ASN A 107 -2.67 -9.57 -10.66
CA ASN A 107 -3.39 -10.45 -9.74
C ASN A 107 -4.44 -9.71 -8.89
N GLY A 108 -4.84 -8.49 -9.28
CA GLY A 108 -5.88 -7.72 -8.60
C GLY A 108 -5.57 -6.23 -8.48
N HIS A 109 -5.61 -5.72 -7.24
CA HIS A 109 -5.40 -4.31 -6.96
C HIS A 109 -4.57 -4.09 -5.70
N THR A 110 -3.72 -3.08 -5.76
CA THR A 110 -3.09 -2.48 -4.59
C THR A 110 -3.71 -1.12 -4.37
N ARG A 111 -4.32 -0.93 -3.19
CA ARG A 111 -5.09 0.28 -2.88
C ARG A 111 -4.59 0.88 -1.58
N GLY A 112 -4.65 2.19 -1.48
CA GLY A 112 -4.15 2.86 -0.30
C GLY A 112 -4.46 4.34 -0.27
N GLN A 113 -3.81 5.00 0.69
CA GLN A 113 -3.89 6.42 0.93
C GLN A 113 -2.49 6.98 1.07
N PHE A 114 -2.33 8.26 0.77
CA PHE A 114 -1.10 8.98 1.01
C PHE A 114 -1.40 10.36 1.58
N THR A 115 -0.44 10.87 2.34
CA THR A 115 -0.41 12.24 2.84
C THR A 115 0.98 12.78 2.58
N ALA A 116 1.07 14.01 2.07
CA ALA A 116 2.33 14.67 1.78
C ALA A 116 2.27 16.15 2.13
N VAL A 117 3.44 16.69 2.49
CA VAL A 117 3.68 18.13 2.56
C VAL A 117 4.12 18.59 1.18
N ASP A 118 3.51 19.67 0.71
CA ASP A 118 3.86 20.36 -0.54
C ASP A 118 4.73 21.57 -0.20
N THR A 119 5.96 21.56 -0.71
CA THR A 119 6.89 22.70 -0.66
C THR A 119 7.20 23.11 -2.09
N ASP A 120 6.52 24.15 -2.55
CA ASP A 120 6.65 24.72 -3.89
C ASP A 120 6.57 23.69 -5.04
N GLY A 121 5.59 22.79 -4.98
CA GLY A 121 5.38 21.73 -5.98
C GLY A 121 6.26 20.49 -5.77
N THR A 122 7.07 20.46 -4.71
CA THR A 122 7.79 19.25 -4.28
C THR A 122 7.06 18.61 -3.12
N LEU A 123 6.64 17.35 -3.29
CA LEU A 123 5.98 16.55 -2.28
C LEU A 123 6.99 15.69 -1.54
N SER A 124 6.88 15.71 -0.21
CA SER A 124 7.49 14.72 0.68
C SER A 124 6.42 14.21 1.63
N GLY A 125 6.27 12.89 1.69
CA GLY A 125 5.14 12.29 2.39
C GLY A 125 5.27 10.81 2.57
N PHE A 126 4.11 10.20 2.80
CA PHE A 126 4.01 8.81 3.19
C PHE A 126 2.79 8.16 2.57
N ALA A 127 2.97 6.95 2.06
CA ALA A 127 1.95 6.12 1.47
C ALA A 127 1.73 4.85 2.30
N ARG A 128 0.46 4.49 2.47
CA ARG A 128 0.05 3.22 3.08
C ARG A 128 -0.98 2.55 2.20
N GLY A 129 -0.93 1.23 2.09
CA GLY A 129 -1.91 0.49 1.31
C GLY A 129 -1.92 -1.00 1.59
N GLU A 130 -2.66 -1.71 0.75
CA GLU A 130 -2.80 -3.15 0.82
C GLU A 130 -2.88 -3.74 -0.60
N ALA A 131 -2.02 -4.73 -0.86
CA ALA A 131 -2.06 -5.58 -2.03
C ALA A 131 -3.00 -6.77 -1.77
N ARG A 132 -4.27 -6.63 -2.18
CA ARG A 132 -5.35 -7.57 -1.82
C ARG A 132 -5.08 -9.01 -2.24
N GLY A 133 -4.49 -9.21 -3.42
CA GLY A 133 -4.18 -10.56 -3.94
C GLY A 133 -3.10 -11.27 -3.11
N ALA A 134 -2.18 -10.53 -2.52
CA ALA A 134 -1.05 -11.07 -1.73
C ALA A 134 -1.26 -10.94 -0.21
N ARG A 135 -2.36 -10.31 0.24
CA ARG A 135 -2.62 -9.97 1.66
C ARG A 135 -1.41 -9.30 2.33
N ALA A 136 -0.82 -8.32 1.64
CA ALA A 136 0.37 -7.61 2.08
C ALA A 136 0.08 -6.11 2.26
N HIS A 137 0.55 -5.52 3.35
CA HIS A 137 0.45 -4.11 3.64
C HIS A 137 1.65 -3.35 3.07
N LEU A 138 1.37 -2.32 2.27
CA LEU A 138 2.36 -1.37 1.78
C LEU A 138 2.53 -0.26 2.81
N VAL A 139 3.78 0.06 3.13
CA VAL A 139 4.15 1.22 3.93
C VAL A 139 5.42 1.82 3.35
N GLY A 140 5.44 3.11 3.07
CA GLY A 140 6.68 3.72 2.58
C GLY A 140 6.60 5.21 2.34
N ASN A 141 7.78 5.80 2.17
CA ASN A 141 7.90 7.20 1.82
C ASN A 141 7.41 7.46 0.39
N LEU A 142 6.86 8.65 0.19
CA LEU A 142 6.44 9.16 -1.10
C LEU A 142 7.16 10.47 -1.37
N THR A 143 7.83 10.55 -2.51
CA THR A 143 8.44 11.79 -3.00
C THR A 143 7.97 12.03 -4.44
N ALA A 144 7.59 13.25 -4.75
CA ALA A 144 7.08 13.57 -6.10
C ALA A 144 7.23 15.05 -6.41
N THR A 145 7.25 15.37 -7.70
CA THR A 145 6.84 16.69 -8.17
C THR A 145 5.33 16.68 -8.44
N PHE A 146 4.68 17.78 -8.11
CA PHE A 146 3.24 17.93 -8.21
C PHE A 146 2.86 19.31 -8.72
N ASP A 147 2.00 19.31 -9.73
CA ASP A 147 1.27 20.49 -10.15
C ASP A 147 -0.20 20.07 -10.32
N PRO A 148 -1.17 20.79 -9.71
CA PRO A 148 -2.56 20.38 -9.71
C PRO A 148 -3.20 20.33 -11.12
N ALA A 149 -2.63 21.03 -12.10
CA ALA A 149 -3.09 21.11 -13.48
C ALA A 149 -2.33 20.17 -14.44
N SER A 150 -1.11 19.73 -14.12
CA SER A 150 -0.37 18.76 -14.95
C SER A 150 -0.40 17.34 -14.36
N GLY A 151 -0.27 17.21 -13.05
CA GLY A 151 -0.35 15.95 -12.31
C GLY A 151 0.86 15.67 -11.41
N PHE A 152 1.25 14.39 -11.35
CA PHE A 152 2.30 13.88 -10.49
C PHE A 152 3.39 13.18 -11.30
N ASP A 153 4.64 13.34 -10.86
CA ASP A 153 5.79 12.53 -11.27
C ASP A 153 6.66 12.26 -10.04
N GLY A 154 6.77 10.99 -9.61
CA GLY A 154 7.40 10.67 -8.34
C GLY A 154 7.67 9.19 -8.11
N GLN A 155 8.01 8.85 -6.86
CA GLN A 155 8.30 7.51 -6.42
C GLN A 155 7.65 7.19 -5.05
N VAL A 156 7.31 5.92 -4.87
CA VAL A 156 7.05 5.33 -3.55
C VAL A 156 8.18 4.39 -3.26
N GLY A 157 9.01 4.75 -2.27
CA GLY A 157 10.30 4.11 -2.04
C GLY A 157 11.29 4.32 -3.19
N SER A 158 12.56 4.51 -2.84
CA SER A 158 13.72 4.57 -3.73
C SER A 158 14.60 3.32 -3.60
N GLY A 159 14.38 2.51 -2.56
CA GLY A 159 15.24 1.38 -2.20
C GLY A 159 16.43 1.77 -1.32
N THR A 160 16.52 3.03 -0.87
CA THR A 160 17.48 3.50 0.15
C THR A 160 16.79 3.68 1.50
N SER A 161 17.55 3.73 2.59
CA SER A 161 17.00 3.91 3.95
C SER A 161 16.20 5.20 4.12
N ASP A 162 16.57 6.25 3.38
CA ASP A 162 15.99 7.58 3.52
C ASP A 162 14.60 7.66 2.86
N ASP A 163 14.37 6.85 1.83
CA ASP A 163 13.09 6.68 1.15
C ASP A 163 12.82 5.19 0.93
N THR A 164 12.54 4.45 1.99
CA THR A 164 12.17 3.03 1.87
C THR A 164 10.66 2.87 1.74
N ALA A 165 10.24 1.90 0.95
CA ALA A 165 8.92 1.30 1.07
C ALA A 165 9.05 -0.20 1.29
N VAL A 166 8.09 -0.78 2.00
CA VAL A 166 8.04 -2.21 2.29
C VAL A 166 6.65 -2.78 2.05
N PHE A 167 6.63 -4.05 1.65
CA PHE A 167 5.45 -4.91 1.80
C PHE A 167 5.64 -5.81 3.02
N ALA A 168 4.74 -5.67 3.99
CA ALA A 168 4.65 -6.54 5.16
C ALA A 168 3.47 -7.50 5.00
N SER A 169 3.69 -8.80 5.16
CA SER A 169 2.64 -9.83 5.10
C SER A 169 2.85 -10.90 6.16
N GLY A 170 1.86 -11.79 6.32
CA GLY A 170 1.89 -12.87 7.30
C GLY A 170 1.53 -12.41 8.71
N ARG A 171 1.67 -13.33 9.67
CA ARG A 171 1.46 -13.07 11.10
C ARG A 171 2.59 -13.73 11.88
N CYS A 172 3.03 -13.11 12.97
CA CYS A 172 3.81 -13.83 13.97
C CYS A 172 2.89 -14.93 14.54
N GLY A 173 3.39 -16.16 14.65
CA GLY A 173 2.68 -17.22 15.36
C GLY A 173 2.33 -16.70 16.76
N GLY A 174 1.08 -16.90 17.19
CA GLY A 174 0.69 -16.57 18.56
C GLY A 174 1.65 -17.27 19.52
N HIS A 175 1.96 -16.65 20.66
CA HIS A 175 2.67 -17.32 21.73
C HIS A 175 1.95 -18.63 22.04
N GLY A 176 2.41 -19.73 21.45
CA GLY A 176 2.12 -21.05 22.01
C GLY A 176 2.68 -20.98 23.40
N GLY A 177 1.82 -21.12 24.41
CA GLY A 177 2.31 -21.49 25.75
C GLY A 177 3.30 -22.64 25.61
N PRO A 178 4.30 -22.75 26.49
CA PRO A 178 5.43 -23.66 26.33
C PRO A 178 4.91 -25.02 25.88
N SER A 179 5.42 -25.48 24.74
CA SER A 179 5.15 -26.83 24.23
C SER A 179 5.44 -27.78 25.38
N GLY A 180 4.40 -28.43 25.92
CA GLY A 180 4.60 -29.52 26.87
C GLY A 180 5.56 -30.53 26.23
N PRO A 181 6.47 -31.14 27.00
CA PRO A 181 7.51 -31.99 26.43
C PRO A 181 6.89 -33.05 25.52
N SER A 182 7.43 -33.16 24.32
CA SER A 182 7.10 -34.25 23.39
C SER A 182 7.39 -35.57 24.09
N GLY A 183 6.34 -36.35 24.40
CA GLY A 183 6.49 -37.69 24.95
C GLY A 183 7.24 -38.58 23.95
N PRO A 184 8.09 -39.51 24.41
CA PRO A 184 8.89 -40.34 23.52
C PRO A 184 7.99 -41.21 22.63
N SER A 185 8.24 -41.15 21.32
CA SER A 185 7.66 -42.05 20.33
C SER A 185 8.23 -43.46 20.53
N GLY A 186 7.51 -44.32 21.26
CA GLY A 186 7.84 -45.73 21.46
C GLY A 186 6.77 -46.65 20.88
N ALA A 187 7.20 -47.65 20.11
CA ALA A 187 6.34 -48.66 19.51
C ALA A 187 5.77 -49.64 20.55
N SER A 188 4.47 -49.97 20.41
CA SER A 188 3.76 -51.17 20.91
C SER A 188 3.17 -51.20 22.35
N GLY A 189 1.84 -51.00 22.43
CA GLY A 189 0.89 -51.67 23.36
C GLY A 189 0.49 -50.94 24.67
N PRO A 190 -0.65 -51.29 25.34
CA PRO A 190 -1.89 -51.96 24.90
C PRO A 190 -3.12 -51.00 24.91
N SER A 191 -4.23 -51.42 24.31
CA SER A 191 -5.52 -50.72 24.38
C SER A 191 -6.02 -50.60 25.84
N GLY A 192 -6.38 -49.38 26.27
CA GLY A 192 -6.91 -49.13 27.60
C GLY A 192 -7.85 -47.92 27.66
N ALA A 193 -9.08 -48.21 28.09
CA ALA A 193 -10.15 -47.37 28.65
C ALA A 193 -10.53 -46.02 28.00
N THR A 194 -11.76 -46.01 27.45
CA THR A 194 -12.57 -44.86 27.09
C THR A 194 -12.80 -43.89 28.26
N GLY A 195 -12.69 -42.57 28.01
CA GLY A 195 -13.29 -41.54 28.87
C GLY A 195 -12.86 -40.09 28.51
N PRO A 196 -13.64 -39.07 28.87
CA PRO A 196 -15.03 -38.83 28.53
C PRO A 196 -15.17 -37.85 27.34
N SER A 197 -16.20 -38.05 26.53
CA SER A 197 -16.57 -37.16 25.43
C SER A 197 -17.01 -35.79 25.99
N GLY A 198 -16.19 -34.75 25.81
CA GLY A 198 -16.56 -33.36 26.09
C GLY A 198 -17.57 -32.88 25.06
N LYS A 199 -18.86 -32.94 25.41
CA LYS A 199 -19.97 -32.36 24.66
C LYS A 199 -20.17 -30.87 25.01
N HIS A 200 -20.74 -30.16 24.03
CA HIS A 200 -21.50 -28.91 24.08
C HIS A 200 -20.68 -27.61 23.84
N HIS A 201 -21.11 -26.65 23.01
CA HIS A 201 -22.46 -26.28 22.56
C HIS A 201 -22.53 -25.86 21.09
N GLY A 202 -23.51 -26.41 20.37
CA GLY A 202 -23.94 -25.92 19.06
C GLY A 202 -24.89 -24.73 19.18
N HIS A 203 -24.71 -23.74 18.33
CA HIS A 203 -25.66 -22.64 18.15
C HIS A 203 -26.82 -23.11 17.27
N GLY A 204 -28.01 -23.20 17.88
CA GLY A 204 -29.25 -23.55 17.21
C GLY A 204 -29.84 -22.38 16.41
N HIS A 205 -30.15 -22.62 15.14
CA HIS A 205 -31.04 -21.76 14.36
C HIS A 205 -32.48 -22.26 14.50
N LYS A 206 -33.32 -21.46 15.18
CA LYS A 206 -34.77 -21.63 15.22
C LYS A 206 -35.38 -21.07 13.93
N HIS A 207 -35.97 -21.93 13.09
CA HIS A 207 -36.96 -21.50 12.10
C HIS A 207 -38.34 -21.97 12.56
N ARG A 208 -39.20 -20.99 12.85
CA ARG A 208 -40.58 -21.16 13.29
C ARG A 208 -41.47 -21.14 12.04
N HIS A 209 -42.12 -22.27 11.74
CA HIS A 209 -43.21 -22.33 10.77
C HIS A 209 -44.49 -21.73 11.36
N GLY A 210 -45.16 -20.86 10.61
CA GLY A 210 -46.51 -20.38 10.88
C GLY A 210 -47.46 -20.84 9.77
N HIS A 211 -48.33 -21.79 10.09
CA HIS A 211 -49.52 -22.17 9.34
C HIS A 211 -50.64 -21.14 9.55
N LYS A 212 -51.39 -20.79 8.50
CA LYS A 212 -52.86 -20.59 8.35
C LYS A 212 -53.11 -20.29 6.85
N HIS A 213 -54.09 -20.78 6.10
CA HIS A 213 -55.36 -21.48 6.33
C HIS A 213 -55.56 -22.53 5.23
#